data_AF-A0AAX6II57-F1
#
_entry.id   AF-A0AAX6II57-F1
#
_cell.length_a   1.000
_cell.length_b   1.000
_cell.length_c   1.000
_cell.angle_alpha   90.00
_cell.angle_beta   90.00
_cell.angle_gamma   90.00
#
_symmetry.space_group_name_H-M   'P 1'
#
loop_
_entity.id
_entity.type
_entity.pdbx_description
1 polymer ?
#
loop_
_entity_poly.entity_id
_entity_poly.type
_entity_poly.pdbx_seq_one_letter_code
_entity_poly.pdbx_strand_id
1 'polypeptide(L)'
;MVNDNETRLNINIEAERFRLKTGAFGSNQFQSAVNKCLPAEWWSTYAREDAPNLTRLAVLILSQTVSSSNCERNWTTFSLIHTRSRNRLTMARLEKLVFVHYNMRLRVRNVQRS
;
A
#
# COMPACT_ATOMS: atom_id res chain seq x y z
N MET A 1 14.58 0.15 -10.18
CA MET A 1 13.52 -0.80 -10.56
C MET A 1 14.22 -2.05 -11.06
N VAL A 2 13.89 -3.22 -10.49
CA VAL A 2 14.54 -4.49 -10.84
C VAL A 2 14.16 -4.85 -12.29
N ASN A 3 15.08 -4.63 -13.23
CA ASN A 3 14.94 -4.96 -14.65
C ASN A 3 15.44 -6.39 -14.92
N ASP A 4 15.03 -7.32 -14.07
CA ASP A 4 15.41 -8.72 -14.22
C ASP A 4 14.29 -9.47 -14.95
N ASN A 5 14.57 -9.91 -16.19
CA ASN A 5 13.62 -10.64 -17.02
C ASN A 5 13.18 -11.95 -16.36
N GLU A 6 14.05 -12.56 -15.55
CA GLU A 6 13.76 -13.76 -14.77
C GLU A 6 12.70 -13.47 -13.70
N THR A 7 12.84 -12.39 -12.94
CA THR A 7 11.81 -11.93 -11.99
C THR A 7 10.44 -11.73 -12.66
N ARG A 8 10.39 -11.14 -13.86
CA ARG A 8 9.13 -10.96 -14.61
C ARG A 8 8.52 -12.29 -15.05
N LEU A 9 9.33 -13.22 -15.51
CA LEU A 9 8.89 -14.56 -15.89
C LEU A 9 8.31 -15.31 -14.68
N ASN A 10 8.99 -15.27 -13.55
CA ASN A 10 8.55 -15.90 -12.31
C ASN A 10 7.22 -15.31 -11.81
N ILE A 11 7.06 -13.99 -11.84
CA ILE A 11 5.79 -13.32 -11.50
C ILE A 11 4.66 -13.81 -12.41
N ASN A 12 4.90 -13.93 -13.72
CA ASN A 12 3.87 -14.38 -14.66
C ASN A 12 3.46 -15.84 -14.40
N ILE A 13 4.42 -16.74 -14.14
CA ILE A 13 4.14 -18.14 -13.81
C ILE A 13 3.34 -18.25 -12.51
N GLU A 14 3.76 -17.54 -11.46
CA GLU A 14 3.05 -17.47 -10.18
C GLU A 14 1.64 -16.91 -10.35
N ALA A 15 1.48 -15.87 -11.19
CA ALA A 15 0.19 -15.26 -11.48
C ALA A 15 -0.76 -16.22 -12.22
N GLU A 16 -0.26 -17.02 -13.16
CA GLU A 16 -1.08 -18.07 -13.80
C GLU A 16 -1.50 -19.14 -12.80
N ARG A 17 -0.62 -19.57 -11.89
CA ARG A 17 -0.98 -20.54 -10.85
C ARG A 17 -2.10 -20.01 -9.95
N PHE A 18 -2.00 -18.73 -9.55
CA PHE A 18 -3.05 -18.05 -8.80
C PHE A 18 -4.36 -17.96 -9.58
N ARG A 19 -4.33 -17.54 -10.85
CA ARG A 19 -5.50 -17.43 -11.73
C ARG A 19 -6.22 -18.77 -11.92
N LEU A 20 -5.44 -19.81 -12.19
CA LEU A 20 -5.95 -21.17 -12.42
C LEU A 20 -6.29 -21.90 -11.11
N LYS A 21 -6.08 -21.28 -9.94
CA LYS A 21 -6.24 -21.89 -8.61
C LYS A 21 -5.56 -23.26 -8.51
N THR A 22 -4.33 -23.34 -9.02
CA THR A 22 -3.53 -24.58 -8.97
C THR A 22 -2.59 -24.58 -7.77
N GLY A 23 -2.14 -25.77 -7.34
CA GLY A 23 -1.30 -25.92 -6.15
C GLY A 23 -2.02 -25.44 -4.89
N ALA A 24 -1.31 -24.72 -4.02
CA ALA A 24 -1.86 -24.26 -2.74
C ALA A 24 -3.05 -23.29 -2.90
N PHE A 25 -3.11 -22.51 -3.98
CA PHE A 25 -4.20 -21.57 -4.27
C PHE A 25 -5.56 -22.23 -4.50
N GLY A 26 -5.57 -23.50 -4.89
CA GLY A 26 -6.79 -24.30 -5.07
C GLY A 26 -7.33 -24.90 -3.78
N SER A 27 -6.56 -24.85 -2.69
CA SER A 27 -6.98 -25.49 -1.44
C SER A 27 -8.13 -24.74 -0.76
N ASN A 28 -9.00 -25.50 -0.08
CA ASN A 28 -10.14 -24.94 0.66
C ASN A 28 -9.70 -23.94 1.74
N GLN A 29 -8.51 -24.13 2.32
CA GLN A 29 -7.95 -23.22 3.31
C GLN A 29 -7.75 -21.83 2.73
N PHE A 30 -7.15 -21.73 1.54
CA PHE A 30 -6.89 -20.46 0.87
C PHE A 30 -8.18 -19.75 0.50
N GLN A 31 -9.12 -20.47 -0.14
CA GLN A 31 -10.40 -19.91 -0.58
C GLN A 31 -11.25 -19.42 0.60
N SER A 32 -11.23 -20.14 1.73
CA SER A 32 -12.00 -19.75 2.92
C SER A 32 -11.44 -18.53 3.65
N ALA A 33 -10.15 -18.23 3.49
CA ALA A 33 -9.47 -17.13 4.16
C ALA A 33 -9.56 -15.79 3.40
N VAL A 34 -9.78 -15.80 2.08
CA VAL A 34 -9.80 -14.58 1.24
C VAL A 34 -10.75 -13.50 1.77
N ASN A 35 -11.91 -13.91 2.30
CA ASN A 35 -12.93 -12.99 2.82
C ASN A 35 -12.86 -12.77 4.34
N LYS A 36 -11.88 -13.36 5.03
CA LYS A 36 -11.78 -13.34 6.50
C LYS A 36 -10.64 -12.47 7.02
N CYS A 37 -9.69 -12.09 6.19
CA CYS A 37 -8.58 -11.22 6.58
C CYS A 37 -8.35 -10.11 5.56
N LEU A 38 -7.51 -9.14 5.91
CA LEU A 38 -7.16 -8.05 5.00
C LEU A 38 -6.42 -8.61 3.77
N PRO A 39 -6.64 -8.08 2.56
CA PRO A 39 -5.98 -8.61 1.36
C PRO A 39 -4.45 -8.70 1.48
N ALA A 40 -3.80 -7.69 2.05
CA ALA A 40 -2.34 -7.68 2.23
C ALA A 40 -1.85 -8.73 3.24
N GLU A 41 -2.67 -9.00 4.26
CA GLU A 41 -2.43 -10.05 5.25
C GLU A 41 -2.62 -11.44 4.61
N TRP A 42 -3.67 -11.62 3.81
CA TRP A 42 -3.90 -12.86 3.08
C TRP A 42 -2.72 -13.22 2.18
N TRP A 43 -2.23 -12.27 1.37
CA TRP A 43 -1.06 -12.46 0.53
C TRP A 43 0.19 -12.80 1.35
N SER A 44 0.39 -12.12 2.49
CA SER A 44 1.56 -12.33 3.34
C SER A 44 1.58 -13.67 4.07
N THR A 45 0.40 -14.21 4.40
CA THR A 45 0.23 -15.43 5.21
C THR A 45 0.11 -16.68 4.36
N TYR A 46 -0.65 -16.62 3.26
CA TYR A 46 -0.98 -17.82 2.49
C TYR A 46 -0.18 -17.93 1.19
N ALA A 47 0.04 -16.82 0.47
CA ALA A 47 0.65 -16.87 -0.86
C ALA A 47 2.19 -16.75 -0.86
N ARG A 48 2.80 -16.46 0.29
CA ARG A 48 4.22 -16.14 0.42
C ARG A 48 5.15 -17.29 0.02
N GLU A 49 4.81 -18.51 0.40
CA GLU A 49 5.65 -19.69 0.12
C GLU A 49 5.52 -20.14 -1.35
N ASP A 50 4.31 -20.18 -1.88
CA ASP A 50 4.04 -20.68 -3.24
C ASP A 50 4.26 -19.64 -4.35
N ALA A 51 4.18 -18.34 -4.01
CA ALA A 51 4.29 -17.25 -4.95
C ALA A 51 5.00 -16.02 -4.32
N PRO A 52 6.29 -16.14 -3.97
CA PRO A 52 7.01 -15.08 -3.26
C PRO A 52 7.14 -13.79 -4.08
N ASN A 53 7.32 -13.89 -5.40
CA ASN A 53 7.52 -12.71 -6.25
C ASN A 53 6.20 -11.95 -6.47
N LEU A 54 5.12 -12.69 -6.74
CA LEU A 54 3.77 -12.17 -6.87
C LEU A 54 3.28 -11.60 -5.54
N THR A 55 3.54 -12.27 -4.41
CA THR A 55 3.19 -11.78 -3.08
C THR A 55 3.84 -10.43 -2.80
N ARG A 56 5.15 -10.29 -3.10
CA ARG A 56 5.83 -9.01 -2.95
C ARG A 56 5.17 -7.90 -3.77
N LEU A 57 4.81 -8.20 -5.03
CA LEU A 57 4.14 -7.24 -5.90
C LEU A 57 2.73 -6.90 -5.41
N ALA A 58 1.95 -7.90 -5.01
CA ALA A 58 0.58 -7.73 -4.51
C ALA A 58 0.55 -6.87 -3.25
N VAL A 59 1.44 -7.12 -2.29
CA VAL A 59 1.55 -6.31 -1.07
C VAL A 59 1.95 -4.86 -1.41
N LEU A 60 2.87 -4.66 -2.34
CA LEU A 60 3.24 -3.31 -2.80
C LEU A 60 2.05 -2.56 -3.40
N ILE A 61 1.31 -3.21 -4.30
CA ILE A 61 0.11 -2.64 -4.94
C ILE A 61 -0.96 -2.32 -3.90
N LEU A 62 -1.24 -3.26 -2.99
CA LEU A 62 -2.24 -3.09 -1.93
C LEU A 62 -1.85 -2.03 -0.90
N SER A 63 -0.55 -1.75 -0.76
CA SER A 63 -0.03 -0.67 0.08
C SER A 63 -0.11 0.70 -0.60
N GLN A 64 -0.36 0.76 -1.91
CA GLN A 64 -0.56 2.03 -2.61
C GLN A 64 -1.93 2.61 -2.30
N THR A 65 -1.96 3.90 -1.99
CA THR A 65 -3.21 4.63 -1.84
C THR A 65 -3.78 4.93 -3.23
N VAL A 66 -4.91 4.31 -3.58
CA VAL A 66 -5.54 4.46 -4.91
C VAL A 66 -6.29 5.79 -5.07
N SER A 67 -6.55 6.51 -3.97
CA SER A 67 -7.31 7.78 -4.02
C SER A 67 -6.40 9.00 -4.03
N SER A 68 -6.65 9.93 -4.96
CA SER A 68 -6.12 11.30 -4.90
C SER A 68 -6.57 12.04 -3.63
N SER A 69 -7.67 11.63 -2.98
CA SER A 69 -8.21 12.26 -1.77
C SER A 69 -7.20 12.44 -0.64
N ASN A 70 -6.21 11.54 -0.50
CA ASN A 70 -5.14 11.69 0.49
C ASN A 70 -4.17 12.78 0.07
N CYS A 71 -3.81 12.83 -1.22
CA CYS A 71 -2.99 13.87 -1.82
C CYS A 71 -3.69 15.23 -1.77
N GLU A 72 -4.97 15.31 -2.10
CA GLU A 72 -5.79 16.53 -2.02
C GLU A 72 -5.87 17.06 -0.58
N ARG A 73 -5.97 16.18 0.43
CA ARG A 73 -5.91 16.57 1.85
C ARG A 73 -4.54 17.12 2.24
N ASN A 74 -3.46 16.51 1.74
CA ASN A 74 -2.10 17.03 1.91
C ASN A 74 -1.93 18.38 1.22
N TRP A 75 -2.43 18.53 0.00
CA TRP A 75 -2.42 19.78 -0.75
C TRP A 75 -3.27 20.87 -0.09
N THR A 76 -4.40 20.52 0.51
CA THR A 76 -5.21 21.47 1.28
C THR A 76 -4.46 21.95 2.53
N THR A 77 -3.74 21.06 3.21
CA THR A 77 -2.88 21.40 4.36
C THR A 77 -1.71 22.28 3.93
N PHE A 78 -1.04 21.91 2.84
CA PHE A 78 0.03 22.69 2.23
C PHE A 78 -0.46 24.09 1.86
N SER A 79 -1.60 24.15 1.16
CA SER A 79 -2.26 25.40 0.80
C SER A 79 -2.55 26.20 2.06
N LEU A 80 -3.17 25.66 3.11
CA LEU A 80 -3.45 26.36 4.37
C LEU A 80 -2.19 26.94 5.06
N ILE A 81 -1.12 26.15 5.18
CA ILE A 81 0.14 26.58 5.80
C ILE A 81 0.82 27.66 4.96
N HIS A 82 0.70 27.57 3.64
CA HIS A 82 1.29 28.51 2.68
C HIS A 82 0.43 29.78 2.47
N THR A 83 -0.91 29.69 2.56
CA THR A 83 -1.88 30.79 2.33
C THR A 83 -2.24 31.56 3.60
N ARG A 84 -1.73 31.22 4.79
CA ARG A 84 -1.63 32.16 5.92
C ARG A 84 -0.60 33.28 5.60
N SER A 85 -0.82 33.97 4.49
CA SER A 85 -0.38 35.30 4.05
C SER A 85 1.12 35.68 4.15
N ARG A 86 1.99 35.05 3.34
CA ARG A 86 3.45 35.33 3.18
C ARG A 86 4.38 34.68 4.21
N ASN A 87 4.26 33.37 4.40
CA ASN A 87 5.23 32.64 5.20
C ASN A 87 6.56 32.49 4.43
N ARG A 88 7.66 33.09 4.91
CA ARG A 88 9.03 32.93 4.37
C ARG A 88 9.65 31.56 4.76
N LEU A 89 8.84 30.52 4.85
CA LEU A 89 9.34 29.18 5.13
C LEU A 89 10.08 28.67 3.90
N THR A 90 11.26 28.11 4.14
CA THR A 90 11.93 27.31 3.13
C THR A 90 11.09 26.07 2.83
N MET A 91 11.16 25.57 1.59
CA MET A 91 10.43 24.36 1.19
C MET A 91 10.72 23.18 2.13
N ALA A 92 11.98 23.02 2.55
CA ALA A 92 12.39 21.99 3.51
C ALA A 92 11.68 22.10 4.88
N ARG A 93 11.36 23.31 5.36
CA ARG A 93 10.60 23.50 6.61
C ARG A 93 9.11 23.24 6.39
N LEU A 94 8.60 23.64 5.23
CA LEU A 94 7.20 23.43 4.84
C LEU A 94 6.87 21.94 4.72
N GLU A 95 7.72 21.16 4.04
CA GLU A 95 7.59 19.71 3.91
C GLU A 95 7.55 19.02 5.28
N LYS A 96 8.47 19.38 6.18
CA LYS A 96 8.49 18.86 7.56
C LYS A 96 7.20 19.18 8.31
N LEU A 97 6.68 20.40 8.18
CA LEU A 97 5.46 20.82 8.87
C LEU A 97 4.22 20.09 8.34
N VAL A 98 4.11 19.95 7.02
CA VAL A 98 3.05 19.16 6.37
C VAL A 98 3.13 17.70 6.80
N PHE A 99 4.34 17.12 6.82
CA PHE A 99 4.56 15.75 7.27
C PHE A 99 4.11 15.55 8.73
N VAL A 100 4.55 16.40 9.66
CA VAL A 100 4.17 16.30 11.07
C VAL A 100 2.66 16.47 11.24
N HIS A 101 2.06 17.48 10.60
CA HIS A 101 0.61 17.72 10.68
C HIS A 101 -0.21 16.53 10.14
N TYR A 102 0.18 15.98 8.99
CA TYR A 102 -0.48 14.83 8.40
C TYR A 102 -0.39 13.59 9.31
N ASN A 103 0.80 13.27 9.81
CA ASN A 103 1.02 12.12 10.69
C ASN A 103 0.29 12.26 12.03
N MET A 104 0.27 13.45 12.65
CA MET A 104 -0.53 13.74 13.85
C MET A 104 -2.02 13.45 13.60
N ARG A 105 -2.58 13.93 12.50
CA ARG A 105 -3.98 13.66 12.13
C ARG A 105 -4.25 12.19 11.81
N LEU A 106 -3.27 11.49 11.26
CA LEU A 106 -3.37 10.04 11.00
C LEU A 106 -3.42 9.26 12.32
N ARG A 107 -2.54 9.61 13.27
CA ARG A 107 -2.50 9.00 14.60
C ARG A 107 -3.82 9.18 15.34
N VAL A 108 -4.38 10.40 15.36
CA VAL A 108 -5.68 10.67 15.98
C VAL A 108 -6.78 9.81 15.36
N ARG A 109 -6.84 9.71 14.03
CA ARG A 109 -7.84 8.86 13.35
C ARG A 109 -7.68 7.37 13.68
N ASN A 110 -6.46 6.89 13.79
CA ASN A 110 -6.22 5.48 14.12
C ASN A 110 -6.64 5.17 15.57
N VAL A 111 -6.38 6.08 16.52
CA VAL A 111 -6.83 5.96 17.91
C VAL A 111 -8.35 6.04 18.03
N GLN A 112 -9.03 6.82 17.19
CA GLN A 112 -10.51 6.89 17.17
C GLN A 112 -11.18 5.67 16.53
N ARG A 113 -10.43 4.83 15.81
CA ARG A 113 -10.95 3.66 15.10
C ARG A 113 -10.63 2.34 15.80
N SER A 114 -9.74 2.36 16.79
CA SER A 114 -9.43 1.27 17.72
C SER A 114 -10.41 1.29 18.88
#